data_AF-A0A9N7NP44-F1
#
_entry.id   AF-A0A9N7NP44-F1
#
_cell.length_a   1.000
_cell.length_b   1.000
_cell.length_c   1.000
_cell.angle_alpha   90.00
_cell.angle_beta   90.00
_cell.angle_gamma   90.00
#
_symmetry.space_group_name_H-M   'P 1'
#
loop_
_entity.id
_entity.type
_entity.pdbx_description
1 polymer ?
#
loop_
_entity_poly.entity_id
_entity_poly.type
_entity_poly.pdbx_seq_one_letter_code
_entity_poly.pdbx_strand_id
1 'polypeptide(L)'
;MVVVMKIRKSLAEMNGFRGGPGFEAMVSDVQTWVSAALTNEETCTDGFAGASMNGAIKEAVRERIVNAAHVTSNALALINSYAAVHG
;
A
#
# COMPACT_ATOMS: atom_id res chain seq x y z
N MET A 1 -11.08 -12.78 -4.34
CA MET A 1 -9.90 -13.67 -4.29
C MET A 1 -8.97 -13.42 -5.49
N VAL A 2 -8.37 -12.23 -5.59
CA VAL A 2 -7.43 -11.88 -6.69
C VAL A 2 -6.18 -11.17 -6.14
N VAL A 3 -6.30 -10.48 -5.00
CA VAL A 3 -5.24 -9.67 -4.40
C VAL A 3 -4.15 -10.50 -3.71
N VAL A 4 -4.51 -11.58 -3.00
CA VAL A 4 -3.54 -12.53 -2.43
C VAL A 4 -2.64 -13.12 -3.52
N MET A 5 -3.16 -13.35 -4.73
CA MET A 5 -2.37 -13.88 -5.84
C MET A 5 -1.35 -12.85 -6.35
N LYS A 6 -1.73 -11.57 -6.44
CA LYS A 6 -0.84 -10.51 -6.92
C LYS A 6 0.26 -10.19 -5.90
N ILE A 7 -0.09 -10.17 -4.62
CA ILE A 7 0.88 -10.06 -3.51
C ILE A 7 1.84 -11.25 -3.51
N ARG A 8 1.34 -12.48 -3.66
CA ARG A 8 2.18 -13.68 -3.78
C ARG A 8 3.14 -13.60 -4.96
N LYS A 9 2.70 -13.03 -6.09
CA LYS A 9 3.54 -12.83 -7.27
C LYS A 9 4.65 -11.80 -7.01
N SER A 10 4.32 -10.65 -6.44
CA SER A 10 5.31 -9.64 -6.05
C SER A 10 6.30 -10.19 -5.01
N LEU A 11 5.84 -11.01 -4.06
CA LEU A 11 6.71 -11.69 -3.09
C LEU A 11 7.67 -12.68 -3.77
N ALA A 12 7.20 -13.42 -4.78
CA ALA A 12 8.04 -14.32 -5.56
C ALA A 12 9.12 -13.56 -6.36
N GLU A 13 8.79 -12.38 -6.89
CA GLU A 13 9.75 -11.50 -7.57
C GLU A 13 10.79 -10.92 -6.59
N MET A 14 10.38 -10.53 -5.37
CA MET A 14 11.28 -10.06 -4.30
C MET A 14 12.18 -11.17 -3.71
N ASN A 15 11.77 -12.43 -3.80
CA ASN A 15 12.53 -13.58 -3.30
C ASN A 15 13.88 -13.75 -4.03
N GLY A 16 14.05 -13.14 -5.21
CA GLY A 16 15.31 -13.10 -5.96
C GLY A 16 16.42 -12.24 -5.31
N PHE A 17 16.07 -11.43 -4.31
CA PHE A 17 17.00 -10.52 -3.61
C PHE A 17 17.24 -10.94 -2.15
N ARG A 18 16.61 -12.03 -1.69
CA ARG A 18 16.65 -12.49 -0.30
C ARG A 18 18.08 -12.73 0.17
N GLY A 19 18.51 -12.02 1.22
CA GLY A 19 19.87 -12.11 1.79
C GLY A 19 21.00 -11.63 0.86
N GLY A 20 20.66 -11.00 -0.27
CA GLY A 20 21.61 -10.48 -1.25
C GLY A 20 21.99 -9.00 -1.01
N PRO A 21 23.09 -8.52 -1.61
CA PRO A 21 23.45 -7.11 -1.56
C PRO A 21 22.31 -6.24 -2.09
N GLY A 22 21.87 -5.25 -1.31
CA GLY A 22 20.78 -4.34 -1.69
C GLY A 22 19.37 -4.77 -1.24
N PHE A 23 19.24 -5.87 -0.50
CA PHE A 23 17.96 -6.30 0.10
C PHE A 23 17.36 -5.22 1.01
N GLU A 24 18.14 -4.71 1.98
CA GLU A 24 17.71 -3.67 2.92
C GLU A 24 17.31 -2.37 2.20
N ALA A 25 18.08 -1.96 1.19
CA ALA A 25 17.79 -0.77 0.40
C ALA A 25 16.47 -0.92 -0.36
N MET A 26 16.25 -2.07 -1.00
CA MET A 26 14.98 -2.35 -1.69
C MET A 26 13.80 -2.35 -0.72
N VAL A 27 13.92 -3.01 0.44
CA VAL A 27 12.87 -3.03 1.46
C VAL A 27 12.54 -1.61 1.94
N SER A 28 13.56 -0.80 2.20
CA SER A 28 13.40 0.60 2.61
C SER A 28 12.69 1.46 1.56
N ASP A 29 13.06 1.30 0.28
CA ASP A 29 12.42 2.02 -0.83
C ASP A 29 10.94 1.65 -0.94
N VAL A 30 10.64 0.34 -0.89
CA VAL A 30 9.26 -0.16 -0.96
C VAL A 30 8.44 0.30 0.25
N GLN A 31 8.99 0.29 1.47
CA GLN A 31 8.32 0.84 2.66
C GLN A 31 8.01 2.33 2.50
N THR A 32 8.95 3.11 1.95
CA THR A 32 8.78 4.54 1.72
C THR A 32 7.64 4.81 0.74
N TRP A 33 7.61 4.10 -0.40
CA TRP A 33 6.57 4.29 -1.41
C TRP A 33 5.18 3.87 -0.92
N VAL A 34 5.08 2.76 -0.18
CA VAL A 34 3.80 2.29 0.37
C VAL A 34 3.30 3.23 1.47
N SER A 35 4.18 3.77 2.30
CA SER A 35 3.81 4.77 3.31
C SER A 35 3.33 6.08 2.66
N ALA A 36 4.00 6.53 1.60
CA ALA A 36 3.56 7.69 0.84
C ALA A 36 2.19 7.47 0.15
N ALA A 37 1.92 6.25 -0.31
CA ALA A 37 0.60 5.90 -0.87
C ALA A 37 -0.52 6.03 0.16
N LEU A 38 -0.31 5.60 1.41
CA LEU A 38 -1.27 5.80 2.51
C LEU A 38 -1.53 7.28 2.78
N THR A 39 -0.48 8.09 2.87
CA THR A 39 -0.62 9.55 3.08
C THR A 39 -1.37 10.21 1.92
N ASN A 40 -1.13 9.78 0.68
CA ASN A 40 -1.87 10.28 -0.48
C ASN A 40 -3.34 9.90 -0.43
N GLU A 41 -3.69 8.70 0.03
CA GLU A 41 -5.07 8.26 0.21
C GLU A 41 -5.78 9.07 1.33
N GLU A 42 -5.10 9.36 2.45
CA GLU A 42 -5.61 10.25 3.51
C GLU A 42 -5.85 11.67 2.96
N THR A 43 -4.84 12.25 2.31
CA THR A 43 -4.94 13.60 1.72
C THR A 43 -6.01 13.69 0.64
N CYS A 44 -6.18 12.62 -0.16
CA CYS A 44 -7.25 12.51 -1.14
C CYS A 44 -8.61 12.60 -0.44
N THR A 45 -8.81 11.84 0.64
CA THR A 45 -10.05 11.87 1.44
C THR A 45 -10.36 13.28 1.97
N ASP A 46 -9.34 13.99 2.46
CA ASP A 46 -9.48 15.37 2.96
C ASP A 46 -9.85 16.36 1.85
N GLY A 47 -9.33 16.16 0.64
CA GLY A 47 -9.69 16.95 -0.55
C GLY A 47 -11.19 16.86 -0.92
N PHE A 48 -11.86 15.76 -0.56
CA PHE A 48 -13.30 15.58 -0.76
C PHE A 48 -14.17 16.00 0.45
N ALA A 49 -13.56 16.54 1.53
CA ALA A 49 -14.30 16.92 2.72
C ALA A 49 -15.21 18.16 2.54
N GLY A 50 -15.01 18.96 1.49
CA GLY A 50 -15.72 20.22 1.22
C GLY A 50 -17.25 20.09 1.08
N ALA A 51 -17.96 21.13 1.52
CA ALA A 51 -19.43 21.19 1.56
C ALA A 51 -20.10 21.36 0.18
N SER A 52 -19.34 21.72 -0.87
CA SER A 52 -19.84 22.01 -2.22
C SER A 52 -19.94 20.77 -3.14
N MET A 53 -19.58 19.58 -2.66
CA MET A 53 -19.60 18.36 -3.47
C MET A 53 -20.91 17.60 -3.32
N ASN A 54 -21.40 17.01 -4.43
CA ASN A 54 -22.55 16.10 -4.40
C ASN A 54 -22.29 14.94 -3.43
N GLY A 55 -23.17 14.76 -2.43
CA GLY A 55 -23.02 13.76 -1.39
C GLY A 55 -22.85 12.33 -1.92
N ALA A 56 -23.56 11.95 -2.99
CA ALA A 56 -23.43 10.62 -3.57
C ALA A 56 -22.06 10.38 -4.23
N ILE A 57 -21.51 11.41 -4.90
CA ILE A 57 -20.16 11.34 -5.48
C ILE A 57 -19.11 11.28 -4.37
N LYS A 58 -19.28 12.07 -3.31
CA LYS A 58 -18.39 12.07 -2.15
C LYS A 58 -18.32 10.69 -1.49
N GLU A 59 -19.46 10.06 -1.24
CA GLU A 59 -19.51 8.71 -0.64
C GLU A 59 -18.88 7.65 -1.56
N ALA A 60 -19.19 7.67 -2.86
CA ALA A 60 -18.62 6.72 -3.81
C ALA A 60 -17.09 6.84 -3.93
N VAL A 61 -16.55 8.06 -3.85
CA VAL A 61 -15.11 8.30 -3.87
C VAL A 61 -14.47 7.87 -2.55
N ARG A 62 -15.08 8.21 -1.40
CA ARG A 62 -14.62 7.79 -0.08
C ARG A 62 -14.52 6.27 0.03
N GLU A 63 -15.52 5.53 -0.43
CA GLU A 63 -15.51 4.05 -0.40
C GLU A 63 -14.31 3.48 -1.17
N ARG A 64 -14.00 4.05 -2.34
CA ARG A 64 -12.85 3.62 -3.15
C ARG A 64 -11.52 3.93 -2.48
N ILE A 65 -11.40 5.11 -1.86
CA ILE A 65 -10.17 5.51 -1.15
C ILE A 65 -9.96 4.62 0.07
N VAL A 66 -11.00 4.33 0.86
CA VAL A 66 -10.91 3.42 2.01
C VAL A 66 -10.47 2.02 1.58
N ASN A 67 -11.02 1.51 0.48
CA ASN A 67 -10.61 0.22 -0.06
C ASN A 67 -9.14 0.22 -0.52
N ALA A 68 -8.67 1.31 -1.14
CA ALA A 68 -7.27 1.46 -1.52
C ALA A 68 -6.36 1.46 -0.28
N ALA A 69 -6.69 2.26 0.74
CA ALA A 69 -5.96 2.34 2.00
C ALA A 69 -5.87 1.01 2.74
N HIS A 70 -6.96 0.23 2.75
CA HIS A 70 -6.93 -1.12 3.32
C HIS A 70 -5.94 -2.04 2.59
N VAL A 71 -5.89 -1.99 1.26
CA VAL A 71 -4.97 -2.80 0.46
C VAL A 71 -3.52 -2.33 0.67
N THR A 72 -3.29 -1.03 0.69
CA THR A 72 -1.97 -0.42 0.92
C THR A 72 -1.43 -0.75 2.32
N SER A 73 -2.30 -0.70 3.35
CA SER A 73 -1.94 -1.09 4.72
C SER A 73 -1.59 -2.58 4.83
N ASN A 74 -2.36 -3.46 4.19
CA ASN A 74 -2.05 -4.89 4.13
C ASN A 74 -0.70 -5.16 3.45
N ALA A 75 -0.38 -4.44 2.37
CA ALA A 75 0.91 -4.55 1.70
C ALA A 75 2.06 -4.13 2.64
N LEU A 76 1.91 -3.00 3.34
CA LEU A 76 2.90 -2.50 4.30
C LEU A 76 3.19 -3.53 5.40
N ALA A 77 2.14 -4.12 5.98
CA ALA A 77 2.28 -5.15 7.02
C ALA A 77 3.07 -6.37 6.51
N LEU A 78 2.83 -6.80 5.27
CA LEU A 78 3.54 -7.92 4.66
C LEU A 78 5.00 -7.59 4.35
N ILE A 79 5.30 -6.39 3.86
CA ILE A 79 6.67 -5.93 3.61
C ILE A 79 7.45 -5.90 4.93
N ASN A 80 6.85 -5.36 5.99
CA ASN A 80 7.46 -5.33 7.33
C ASN A 80 7.71 -6.74 7.87
N SER A 81 6.76 -7.66 7.70
CA SER A 81 6.94 -9.06 8.10
C SER A 81 8.00 -9.77 7.25
N TYR A 82 8.07 -9.48 5.95
CA TYR A 82 9.07 -10.06 5.05
C TYR A 82 10.47 -9.59 5.44
N ALA A 83 10.66 -8.29 5.66
CA ALA A 83 11.90 -7.70 6.15
C ALA A 83 12.35 -8.35 7.46
N ALA A 84 11.45 -8.47 8.46
CA ALA A 84 11.77 -9.06 9.75
C ALA A 84 12.18 -10.55 9.70
N VAL A 85 11.77 -11.28 8.67
CA VAL A 85 12.09 -12.71 8.51
C VAL A 85 13.30 -12.94 7.58
N HIS A 86 13.70 -11.94 6.79
CA HIS A 86 14.63 -12.11 5.66
C HIS A 86 15.84 -11.16 5.68
N GLY A 87 15.82 -10.11 6.51
CA GLY A 87 17.00 -9.34 6.90
C GLY A 87 17.77 -10.06 8.00
#